data_AF-A0A838ETP4-F1
#
_entry.id   AF-A0A838ETP4-F1
#
_cell.length_a   1.000
_cell.length_b   1.000
_cell.length_c   1.000
_cell.angle_alpha   90.00
_cell.angle_beta   90.00
_cell.angle_gamma   90.00
#
_symmetry.space_group_name_H-M   'P 1'
#
loop_
_entity.id
_entity.type
_entity.pdbx_description
1 polymer ?
#
loop_
_entity_poly.entity_id
_entity_poly.type
_entity_poly.pdbx_seq_one_letter_code
_entity_poly.pdbx_strand_id
1 'polypeptide(L)' 'MQRWQPRLQPTGSIWLLAYKRGKPGYVDQRELIAIGPEMGLVDNKNCSVSTEISGLHFVIRKKDRPTAKS' A
#
# COMPACT_ATOMS: atom_id res chain seq x y z
N MET A 1 -0.81 -3.02 -12.01
CA MET A 1 -0.21 -3.84 -10.93
C MET A 1 0.66 -5.00 -11.40
N GLN A 2 0.41 -5.59 -12.57
CA GLN A 2 1.20 -6.71 -13.15
C GLN A 2 2.72 -6.50 -13.14
N ARG A 3 3.20 -5.25 -13.22
CA ARG A 3 4.63 -4.92 -13.16
C ARG A 3 5.28 -5.09 -11.78
N TRP A 4 4.53 -4.86 -10.70
CA TRP A 4 5.09 -4.79 -9.34
C TRP A 4 4.85 -6.04 -8.51
N GLN A 5 3.72 -6.74 -8.76
CA GLN A 5 3.38 -7.96 -8.02
C GLN A 5 4.48 -9.04 -8.09
N PRO A 6 5.12 -9.33 -9.24
CA PRO A 6 6.21 -10.32 -9.30
C PRO A 6 7.50 -9.89 -8.58
N ARG A 7 7.63 -8.60 -8.26
CA ARG A 7 8.82 -8.02 -7.59
C ARG A 7 8.65 -7.93 -6.08
N LEU A 8 7.42 -8.09 -5.58
CA LEU A 8 7.10 -7.99 -4.17
C LEU A 8 7.34 -9.34 -3.51
N GLN A 9 8.29 -9.39 -2.58
CA GLN A 9 8.51 -10.59 -1.76
C GLN A 9 7.24 -10.89 -0.93
N PRO A 10 6.97 -12.16 -0.56
CA PRO A 10 5.82 -12.53 0.25
C PRO A 10 5.62 -11.70 1.53
N THR A 11 6.72 -11.33 2.18
CA THR A 11 6.75 -10.49 3.39
C THR A 11 7.12 -9.03 3.10
N GLY A 12 7.29 -8.69 1.83
CA GLY A 12 7.61 -7.34 1.38
C GLY A 12 6.44 -6.38 1.50
N SER A 13 6.75 -5.11 1.26
CA SER A 13 5.76 -4.04 1.34
C SER A 13 5.93 -2.97 0.27
N ILE A 14 4.85 -2.22 0.06
CA ILE A 14 4.81 -1.05 -0.81
C ILE A 14 4.44 0.15 0.06
N TRP A 15 5.20 1.23 -0.10
CA TRP A 15 4.85 2.53 0.47
C TRP A 15 4.39 3.46 -0.65
N LEU A 16 3.22 4.06 -0.48
CA LEU A 16 2.71 5.12 -1.33
C LEU A 16 2.82 6.43 -0.57
N LEU A 17 3.42 7.43 -1.22
CA LEU A 17 3.48 8.79 -0.71
C LEU A 17 2.48 9.63 -1.50
N ALA A 18 1.56 10.26 -0.79
CA ALA A 18 0.54 11.13 -1.37
C ALA A 18 0.50 12.44 -0.63
N TYR A 19 0.20 13.52 -1.36
CA TYR A 19 -0.09 14.80 -0.74
C TYR A 19 -1.26 14.68 0.24
N LYS A 20 -1.31 15.57 1.23
CA LYS A 20 -2.44 15.70 2.14
C LYS A 20 -3.59 16.48 1.48
N ARG A 21 -4.79 16.31 2.04
CA ARG A 21 -6.02 16.97 1.57
C ARG A 21 -5.81 18.48 1.45
N GLY A 22 -6.27 19.06 0.34
CA GLY A 22 -6.16 20.49 0.05
C GLY A 22 -4.89 20.91 -0.68
N LYS A 23 -3.99 19.98 -1.01
CA LYS A 23 -2.80 20.25 -1.83
C LYS A 23 -3.03 19.84 -3.30
N PRO A 24 -2.37 20.52 -4.26
CA PRO A 24 -2.40 20.09 -5.66
C PRO A 24 -1.89 18.65 -5.81
N GLY A 25 -2.59 17.84 -6.61
CA GLY A 25 -2.26 16.42 -6.76
C GLY A 25 -2.61 15.56 -5.55
N TYR A 26 -3.47 16.04 -4.64
CA TYR A 26 -4.08 15.20 -3.61
C TYR A 26 -4.84 14.04 -4.24
N VAL A 27 -4.55 12.84 -3.77
CA VAL A 27 -5.34 11.63 -4.05
C VAL A 27 -6.00 11.22 -2.74
N ASP A 28 -7.30 10.97 -2.76
CA ASP A 28 -7.98 10.52 -1.55
C ASP A 28 -7.45 9.12 -1.16
N GLN A 29 -6.83 9.05 0.02
CA GLN A 29 -6.26 7.80 0.52
C GLN A 29 -7.31 6.70 0.67
N ARG A 30 -8.59 7.05 0.86
CA ARG A 30 -9.67 6.06 0.95
C ARG A 30 -9.85 5.30 -0.36
N GLU A 31 -9.64 5.96 -1.49
CA GLU A 31 -9.65 5.33 -2.82
C GLU A 31 -8.46 4.38 -2.96
N LEU A 32 -7.28 4.80 -2.49
CA LEU A 32 -6.08 3.94 -2.50
C LEU A 32 -6.27 2.69 -1.64
N ILE A 33 -6.88 2.83 -0.45
CA ILE A 33 -7.19 1.71 0.46
C ILE A 33 -8.17 0.75 -0.20
N ALA A 34 -9.23 1.28 -0.85
CA ALA A 34 -10.26 0.46 -1.49
C ALA A 34 -9.71 -0.44 -2.62
N ILE A 35 -8.67 0.01 -3.35
CA ILE A 35 -8.03 -0.76 -4.43
C ILE A 35 -7.15 -1.90 -3.89
N GLY A 36 -6.62 -1.76 -2.67
CA GLY A 36 -5.69 -2.73 -2.07
C GLY A 36 -6.21 -4.19 -2.10
N PRO A 37 -7.41 -4.47 -1.57
CA PRO A 37 -7.99 -5.81 -1.54
C PRO A 37 -8.16 -6.49 -2.89
N GLU A 38 -8.53 -5.73 -3.93
CA GLU A 38 -8.66 -6.22 -5.32
C GLU A 38 -7.30 -6.70 -5.87
N MET A 39 -6.22 -6.12 -5.36
CA MET A 39 -4.85 -6.43 -5.77
C MET A 39 -4.14 -7.43 -4.85
N GLY A 40 -4.84 -8.04 -3.88
CA GLY A 40 -4.26 -8.97 -2.92
C GLY A 40 -3.45 -8.31 -1.80
N LEU A 41 -3.57 -6.99 -1.66
CA LEU A 41 -2.89 -6.22 -0.63
C LEU A 41 -3.86 -5.79 0.48
N VAL A 42 -3.31 -5.47 1.63
CA VAL A 42 -4.04 -4.84 2.73
C VAL A 42 -3.20 -3.69 3.25
N ASP A 43 -3.85 -2.59 3.61
CA ASP A 43 -3.18 -1.51 4.31
C ASP A 43 -2.75 -1.99 5.70
N ASN A 44 -1.53 -1.65 6.07
CA ASN A 44 -0.95 -2.05 7.36
C ASN A 44 -0.64 -0.82 8.22
N LYS A 45 -0.38 0.33 7.60
CA LYS A 45 -0.09 1.58 8.32
C LYS A 45 -0.42 2.80 7.46
N ASN A 46 -0.97 3.82 8.11
CA ASN A 46 -1.06 5.17 7.58
C ASN A 46 -0.32 6.11 8.56
N CYS A 47 0.49 7.04 8.04
CA CYS A 47 1.16 8.02 8.87
C CYS A 47 1.40 9.36 8.16
N SER A 48 1.57 10.41 8.96
CA SER A 48 2.12 11.68 8.48
C SER A 48 3.61 11.53 8.25
N VAL A 49 4.10 11.91 7.06
CA VAL A 49 5.53 11.92 6.73
C VAL A 49 6.10 13.34 6.86
N SER A 50 5.32 14.34 6.44
CA SER A 50 5.64 15.76 6.61
C SER A 50 4.38 16.58 6.82
N THR A 51 4.49 17.90 6.87
CA THR A 51 3.32 18.80 6.87
C THR A 51 2.47 18.66 5.60
N GLU A 52 3.05 18.18 4.49
CA GLU A 52 2.39 18.11 3.19
C GLU A 52 2.15 16.69 2.69
N ILE A 53 2.91 15.71 3.18
CA ILE A 53 2.91 14.34 2.68
C ILE A 53 2.40 13.36 3.73
N SER A 54 1.62 12.40 3.26
CA SER A 54 1.14 11.24 4.00
C SER A 54 1.69 9.97 3.36
N GLY A 55 1.99 8.97 4.20
CA GLY A 55 2.46 7.67 3.78
C GLY A 55 1.42 6.60 4.04
N LEU A 56 1.14 5.79 3.03
CA LEU A 56 0.26 4.63 3.12
C LEU A 56 1.06 3.36 2.80
N HIS A 57 1.01 2.41 3.72
CA HIS A 57 1.79 1.19 3.67
C HIS A 57 0.89 -0.01 3.37
N PHE A 58 1.22 -0.73 2.30
CA PHE A 58 0.52 -1.94 1.89
C PHE A 58 1.43 -3.16 2.00
N VAL A 59 0.83 -4.28 2.37
CA VAL A 59 1.49 -5.60 2.42
C VAL A 59 0.61 -6.64 1.74
N ILE A 60 1.22 -7.75 1.29
CA ILE A 60 0.45 -8.93 0.87
C ILE A 60 -0.29 -9.48 2.09
N ARG A 61 -1.58 -9.77 1.92
CA ARG A 61 -2.42 -10.38 2.97
C ARG A 61 -1.77 -11.67 3.46
N LYS A 62 -1.71 -11.89 4.78
CA LYS A 62 -1.05 -13.07 5.37
C LYS A 62 -1.53 -14.39 4.75
N LYS A 63 -2.85 -14.51 4.52
CA LYS A 63 -3.47 -15.69 3.91
C LYS A 63 -3.08 -15.95 2.44
N ASP A 64 -2.61 -14.92 1.74
CA ASP A 64 -2.23 -15.00 0.32
C ASP A 64 -0.70 -15.14 0.16
N ARG A 65 0.06 -15.10 1.26
CA ARG A 65 1.51 -15.31 1.21
C ARG A 65 1.75 -16.80 0.96
N PRO A 66 2.70 -17.18 0.07
CA PRO A 66 3.13 -18.56 -0.03
C PRO A 66 3.59 -19.04 1.35
N THR A 67 2.95 -20.10 1.85
CA THR A 67 3.41 -20.80 3.04
C THR A 67 4.79 -21.36 2.74
N ALA A 68 5.80 -20.98 3.53
CA ALA A 68 7.09 -21.64 3.48
C ALA A 68 6.84 -23.15 3.64
N LYS A 69 7.27 -23.95 2.66
CA LYS A 69 7.34 -25.40 2.88
C LYS A 69 8.38 -25.62 3.98
N SER A 70 7.92 -26.16 5.11
CA SER A 70 8.80 -26.63 6.18
C SER A 70 9.62 -27.83 5.73
#